data_AF-A0A183TNY1-F1
#
_entry.id   AF-A0A183TNY1-F1
#
_cell.length_a   1.000
_cell.length_b   1.000
_cell.length_c   1.000
_cell.angle_alpha   90.00
_cell.angle_beta   90.00
_cell.angle_gamma   90.00
#
_symmetry.space_group_name_H-M   'P 1'
#
loop_
_entity.id
_entity.type
_entity.pdbx_description
1 polymer ?
#
loop_
_entity_poly.entity_id
_entity_poly.type
_entity_poly.pdbx_seq_one_letter_code
_entity_poly.pdbx_strand_id
1 'polypeptide(L)'
;MVSVVAFTSEDFDIYQLAHLMSVDADGKPSWGLNVLQFPSAVHLCVTDMHTREGVAEAFLADLEEAARTLLKSPKQSSSGMVSAAFEKK
;
A
#
# COMPACT_ATOMS: atom_id res chain seq x y z
N MET A 1 -10.78 3.56 -20.73
CA MET A 1 -9.43 3.00 -20.53
C MET A 1 -9.31 2.68 -19.06
N VAL A 2 -8.93 1.48 -18.67
CA VAL A 2 -8.71 1.12 -17.26
C VAL A 2 -7.21 0.89 -17.09
N SER A 3 -6.57 1.68 -16.23
CA SER A 3 -5.14 1.55 -15.93
C SER A 3 -5.00 1.05 -14.49
N VAL A 4 -4.88 -0.26 -14.33
CA VAL A 4 -4.63 -0.90 -13.02
C VAL A 4 -3.16 -1.24 -12.93
N VAL A 5 -2.51 -0.78 -11.86
CA VAL A 5 -1.11 -1.12 -11.56
C VAL A 5 -1.07 -1.89 -10.25
N ALA A 6 -0.71 -3.17 -10.33
CA ALA A 6 -0.49 -4.03 -9.18
C ALA A 6 1.00 -4.13 -8.87
N PHE A 7 1.35 -4.11 -7.59
CA PHE A 7 2.73 -4.22 -7.12
C PHE A 7 2.80 -5.04 -5.82
N THR A 8 3.98 -5.63 -5.59
CA THR A 8 4.30 -6.49 -4.45
C THR A 8 5.67 -6.08 -3.89
N SER A 9 6.09 -6.70 -2.78
CA SER A 9 7.38 -6.47 -2.14
C SER A 9 7.91 -7.78 -1.57
N GLU A 10 9.20 -8.05 -1.77
CA GLU A 10 9.93 -9.13 -1.11
C GLU A 10 10.65 -8.67 0.17
N ASP A 11 10.80 -7.35 0.36
CA ASP A 11 11.59 -6.76 1.44
C ASP A 11 10.76 -6.42 2.69
N PHE A 12 9.45 -6.23 2.54
CA PHE A 12 8.52 -5.91 3.62
C PHE A 12 7.10 -6.41 3.32
N ASP A 13 6.26 -6.47 4.34
CA ASP A 13 4.84 -6.84 4.20
C ASP A 13 4.05 -5.76 3.44
N ILE A 14 3.59 -6.09 2.24
CA ILE A 14 2.85 -5.18 1.36
C ILE A 14 1.51 -4.72 1.97
N TYR A 15 0.94 -5.45 2.93
CA TYR A 15 -0.28 -5.04 3.61
C TYR A 15 -0.03 -3.97 4.67
N GLN A 16 1.17 -3.96 5.27
CA GLN A 16 1.59 -2.86 6.14
C GLN A 16 1.79 -1.57 5.33
N LEU A 17 2.32 -1.69 4.10
CA LEU A 17 2.39 -0.55 3.18
C LEU A 17 0.98 -0.01 2.87
N ALA A 18 0.04 -0.89 2.53
CA ALA A 18 -1.35 -0.52 2.27
C ALA A 18 -1.97 0.24 3.47
N HIS A 19 -1.68 -0.23 4.68
CA HIS A 19 -2.16 0.41 5.90
C HIS A 19 -1.55 1.81 6.09
N LEU A 20 -0.22 1.94 5.96
CA LEU A 20 0.46 3.24 6.07
C LEU A 20 -0.05 4.26 5.04
N MET A 21 -0.34 3.82 3.81
CA MET A 21 -0.86 4.70 2.77
C MET A 21 -2.32 5.12 2.98
N SER A 22 -3.09 4.37 3.78
CA SER A 22 -4.53 4.61 3.98
C SER A 22 -4.86 5.78 4.89
N VAL A 23 -3.88 6.31 5.62
CA VAL A 23 -4.03 7.45 6.53
C VAL A 23 -2.92 8.46 6.29
N ASP A 24 -3.24 9.75 6.35
CA ASP A 24 -2.24 10.83 6.28
C ASP A 24 -1.59 11.12 7.65
N ALA A 25 -0.68 12.09 7.70
CA ALA A 25 0.03 12.50 8.91
C ALA A 25 -0.89 13.03 10.04
N ASP A 26 -2.09 13.51 9.71
CA ASP A 26 -3.09 13.97 10.67
C ASP A 26 -4.05 12.83 11.09
N GLY A 27 -3.88 11.62 10.55
CA GLY A 27 -4.73 10.46 10.78
C GLY A 27 -6.05 10.49 10.00
N LYS A 28 -6.17 11.30 8.94
CA LYS A 28 -7.34 11.32 8.06
C LYS A 28 -7.17 10.29 6.95
N PRO A 29 -8.28 9.75 6.38
CA PRO A 29 -8.20 8.83 5.26
C PRO A 29 -7.43 9.42 4.08
N SER A 30 -6.51 8.62 3.51
CA SER A 30 -5.67 8.98 2.37
C SER A 30 -5.87 7.97 1.22
N TRP A 31 -4.80 7.37 0.69
CA TRP A 31 -4.85 6.51 -0.50
C TRP A 31 -5.59 5.20 -0.27
N GLY A 32 -6.65 4.98 -1.05
CA GLY A 32 -7.37 3.71 -1.09
C GLY A 32 -6.74 2.72 -2.06
N LEU A 33 -5.87 1.84 -1.55
CA LEU A 33 -5.31 0.73 -2.32
C LEU A 33 -6.16 -0.53 -2.17
N ASN A 34 -6.31 -1.30 -3.25
CA ASN A 34 -7.00 -2.58 -3.20
C ASN A 34 -6.01 -3.70 -2.83
N VAL A 35 -6.33 -4.45 -1.78
CA VAL A 35 -5.54 -5.60 -1.33
C VAL A 35 -5.82 -6.82 -2.21
N LEU A 36 -4.77 -7.47 -2.67
CA LEU A 36 -4.78 -8.69 -3.48
C LEU A 36 -4.10 -9.84 -2.74
N GLN A 37 -4.43 -11.08 -3.13
CA GLN A 37 -3.91 -12.29 -2.52
C GLN A 37 -3.51 -13.30 -3.60
N PHE A 38 -2.53 -14.15 -3.27
CA PHE A 38 -2.00 -15.22 -4.14
C PHE A 38 -1.49 -14.70 -5.51
N PRO A 39 -0.45 -13.84 -5.55
CA PRO A 39 0.47 -13.47 -4.47
C PRO A 39 0.00 -12.30 -3.60
N SER A 40 0.62 -12.10 -2.44
CA SER A 40 0.39 -10.89 -1.63
C SER A 40 0.77 -9.65 -2.43
N ALA A 41 -0.21 -8.80 -2.69
CA ALA A 41 -0.01 -7.61 -3.51
C ALA A 41 -1.05 -6.54 -3.17
N VAL A 42 -0.86 -5.35 -3.72
CA VAL A 42 -1.85 -4.29 -3.75
C VAL A 42 -1.95 -3.71 -5.15
N HIS A 43 -3.05 -3.07 -5.50
CA HIS A 43 -3.15 -2.30 -6.73
C HIS A 43 -3.76 -0.93 -6.53
N LEU A 44 -3.39 0.00 -7.41
CA LEU A 44 -4.10 1.25 -7.64
C LEU A 44 -4.87 1.15 -8.96
N CYS A 45 -6.17 1.45 -8.93
CA CYS A 45 -6.97 1.65 -10.12
C CYS A 45 -6.94 3.14 -10.48
N VAL A 46 -6.15 3.49 -11.50
CA VAL A 46 -6.00 4.87 -11.94
C VAL A 46 -7.27 5.30 -12.67
N THR A 47 -7.82 6.41 -12.21
CA THR A 47 -9.01 7.10 -12.75
C THR A 47 -8.64 8.52 -13.15
N ASP A 48 -9.55 9.24 -13.80
CA ASP A 48 -9.34 10.64 -14.20
C ASP A 48 -9.02 11.58 -13.02
N MET A 49 -9.42 11.23 -11.78
CA MET A 49 -9.04 12.02 -10.60
C MET A 49 -7.53 11.95 -10.30
N HIS A 50 -6.89 10.86 -10.71
CA HIS A 50 -5.45 10.64 -10.51
C HIS A 50 -4.60 11.30 -11.60
N THR A 51 -5.21 11.78 -12.69
CA THR A 51 -4.50 12.50 -13.76
C THR A 51 -4.46 14.01 -13.55
N ARG A 52 -5.07 14.49 -12.46
CA ARG A 52 -4.98 15.89 -12.04
C ARG A 52 -3.54 16.24 -11.68
N GLU A 53 -3.17 17.48 -11.95
CA GLU A 53 -1.83 18.00 -11.65
C GLU A 53 -1.44 17.76 -10.19
N GLY A 54 -0.26 17.20 -9.98
CA GLY A 54 0.32 16.94 -8.65
C GLY A 54 -0.14 15.65 -7.97
N VAL A 55 -1.18 14.96 -8.47
CA VAL A 55 -1.70 13.76 -7.78
C VAL A 55 -0.77 12.56 -7.93
N ALA A 56 -0.13 12.41 -9.09
CA ALA A 56 0.85 11.34 -9.31
C ALA A 56 2.11 11.57 -8.46
N GLU A 57 2.59 12.81 -8.37
CA GLU A 57 3.74 13.20 -7.57
C GLU A 57 3.47 13.01 -6.08
N ALA A 58 2.29 13.40 -5.61
CA ALA A 58 1.86 13.17 -4.23
C ALA A 58 1.80 11.67 -3.90
N PHE A 59 1.22 10.85 -4.80
CA PHE A 59 1.17 9.40 -4.62
C PHE A 59 2.56 8.80 -4.49
N LEU A 60 3.49 9.19 -5.37
CA LEU A 60 4.86 8.67 -5.36
C LEU A 60 5.63 9.11 -4.11
N ALA A 61 5.44 10.35 -3.64
CA ALA A 61 6.07 10.84 -2.42
C ALA A 61 5.60 10.05 -1.18
N ASP A 62 4.29 9.86 -1.04
CA ASP A 62 3.71 9.11 0.09
C ASP A 62 4.09 7.62 0.03
N LEU A 63 4.11 7.03 -1.17
CA LEU A 63 4.56 5.65 -1.39
C LEU A 63 6.04 5.48 -1.02
N GLU A 64 6.90 6.43 -1.40
CA GLU A 64 8.33 6.41 -1.07
C GLU A 64 8.55 6.53 0.45
N GLU A 65 7.83 7.43 1.12
CA GLU A 65 7.91 7.60 2.57
C GLU A 65 7.44 6.35 3.32
N ALA A 66 6.30 5.76 2.92
CA ALA A 66 5.78 4.54 3.51
C ALA A 66 6.74 3.36 3.31
N ALA A 67 7.26 3.16 2.09
CA ALA A 67 8.24 2.13 1.80
C ALA A 67 9.55 2.33 2.58
N ARG A 68 10.06 3.57 2.65
CA ARG A 68 11.26 3.91 3.43
C ARG A 68 11.08 3.63 4.92
N THR A 69 9.88 3.85 5.45
CA THR A 69 9.55 3.55 6.85
C THR A 69 9.60 2.04 7.11
N LEU A 70 9.04 1.23 6.21
CA LEU A 70 9.05 -0.23 6.35
C LEU A 70 10.44 -0.83 6.13
N LEU A 71 11.23 -0.30 5.20
CA LEU A 71 12.59 -0.74 4.93
C LEU A 71 13.56 -0.49 6.11
N LYS A 72 13.26 0.48 6.98
CA LYS A 72 14.02 0.71 8.23
C LYS A 72 13.69 -0.33 9.31
N SER A 73 12.53 -0.98 9.21
CA SER A 73 12.03 -1.98 10.18
C SER A 73 11.49 -3.23 9.47
N PRO A 74 12.30 -3.94 8.66
CA PRO A 74 11.82 -4.96 7.71
C PRO A 74 11.24 -6.24 8.35
N LYS A 75 11.18 -6.33 9.70
CA LYS A 75 10.80 -7.56 10.42
C LYS A 75 9.90 -7.33 11.63
N GLN A 76 8.95 -6.40 11.58
CA GLN A 76 7.79 -6.54 12.46
C GLN A 76 6.81 -7.52 11.81
N SER A 77 6.85 -8.77 12.28
CA SER A 77 5.74 -9.70 12.05
C SER A 77 4.47 -9.00 12.52
N SER A 78 3.56 -8.71 11.59
CA SER A 78 2.32 -8.01 11.89
C SER A 78 1.55 -8.79 12.97
N SER A 79 1.53 -8.32 14.21
CA SER A 79 0.60 -8.78 15.25
C SER A 79 -0.77 -8.12 15.06
N GLY A 80 -1.23 -8.04 13.80
CA GLY A 80 -2.54 -7.54 13.41
C GLY A 80 -3.42 -8.70 12.96
N MET A 81 -4.69 -8.65 13.32
CA MET A 81 -5.73 -9.68 13.11
C MET A 81 -5.86 -10.22 11.67
N VAL A 82 -5.23 -9.57 10.69
CA VAL A 82 -5.24 -9.97 9.27
C VAL A 82 -4.24 -11.10 8.97
N SER A 83 -3.11 -11.19 9.69
CA SER A 83 -2.10 -12.22 9.42
C SER A 83 -2.45 -13.60 9.98
N ALA A 84 -3.36 -13.69 10.95
CA ALA A 84 -3.81 -14.98 11.47
C ALA A 84 -4.83 -15.70 10.56
N ALA A 85 -5.41 -15.02 9.57
CA ALA A 85 -6.51 -15.56 8.77
C ALA A 85 -6.07 -16.32 7.50
N PHE A 86 -4.82 -16.13 7.03
CA PHE A 86 -4.40 -16.61 5.71
C PHE A 86 -3.25 -17.62 5.71
N GLU A 87 -2.81 -18.11 6.87
CA GLU A 87 -1.74 -19.13 6.98
C GLU A 87 -2.26 -20.58 7.07
N LYS A 88 -3.42 -20.88 6.47
CA LYS A 88 -3.87 -22.27 6.30
C LYS A 88 -4.41 -22.52 4.90
N LYS A 89 -3.51 -22.91 3.99
CA LYS A 89 -3.79 -23.98 3.04
C LYS A 89 -2.51 -24.67 2.58
#